data_AF-A0A812V0W2-F1
#
_entry.id   AF-A0A812V0W2-F1
#
_cell.length_a   1.000
_cell.length_b   1.000
_cell.length_c   1.000
_cell.angle_alpha   90.00
_cell.angle_beta   90.00
_cell.angle_gamma   90.00
#
_symmetry.space_group_name_H-M   'P 1'
#
loop_
_entity.id
_entity.type
_entity.pdbx_description
1 polymer ?
#
loop_
_entity_poly.entity_id
_entity_poly.type
_entity_poly.pdbx_seq_one_letter_code
_entity_poly.pdbx_strand_id
1 'polypeptide(L)'
;MLGPAGTSRRGWCRWVAALLLLTQCSWPSGFVGRTGLRATPASAGEADVSYKEELQSLCDEFRSKQEEMWEMMDEQEQSQKSSKSKGKSKASLLQAESFAAQRVELGEELDALRNGTIQAIERVAAQNPNSAPLKGWRGFGGVQPSECALNGTWKLIFTDAADATFKKSKRGSANTFQEIDAEAGWFINCVDFSNPESKLRGFRVFVEGRALNDFEVELIFRKVRLLRRSRFLPEITIPLPGPGFLRKIGRLFARRKGGEVNPSDRGAGFKLLYVDENLRIHQTFDGLYFVQKRLA
;
A
#
# COMPACT_ATOMS: atom_id res chain seq x y z
N MET A 1 27.86 -46.78 -4.51
CA MET A 1 28.06 -45.43 -5.11
C MET A 1 26.87 -44.56 -4.74
N LEU A 2 27.03 -43.68 -3.75
CA LEU A 2 26.00 -42.75 -3.29
C LEU A 2 26.18 -41.44 -4.07
N GLY A 3 25.19 -41.07 -4.90
CA GLY A 3 25.19 -39.82 -5.65
C GLY A 3 24.89 -38.62 -4.74
N PRO A 4 25.46 -37.43 -4.99
CA PRO A 4 25.25 -36.28 -4.13
C PRO A 4 23.91 -35.62 -4.40
N ALA A 5 23.14 -35.37 -3.32
CA ALA A 5 21.92 -34.59 -3.34
C ALA A 5 22.24 -33.09 -3.57
N GLY A 6 22.02 -32.61 -4.80
CA GLY A 6 22.14 -31.21 -5.16
C GLY A 6 20.98 -30.38 -4.60
N THR A 7 21.19 -29.73 -3.46
CA THR A 7 20.23 -28.74 -2.94
C THR A 7 20.41 -27.40 -3.68
N SER A 8 19.45 -27.08 -4.54
CA SER A 8 19.38 -25.82 -5.28
C SER A 8 19.11 -24.64 -4.34
N ARG A 9 20.18 -24.02 -3.82
CA ARG A 9 20.12 -22.76 -3.04
C ARG A 9 19.78 -21.51 -3.89
N ARG A 10 19.65 -21.63 -5.22
CA ARG A 10 19.44 -20.48 -6.13
C ARG A 10 17.99 -19.97 -6.18
N GLY A 11 17.03 -20.71 -5.64
CA GLY A 11 15.63 -20.28 -5.58
C GLY A 11 15.32 -19.25 -4.49
N TRP A 12 16.09 -19.22 -3.40
CA TRP A 12 15.75 -18.46 -2.19
C TRP A 12 16.04 -16.95 -2.30
N CYS A 13 17.12 -16.56 -2.99
CA CYS A 13 17.45 -15.14 -3.19
C CYS A 13 16.45 -14.38 -4.08
N ARG A 14 15.65 -15.08 -4.91
CA ARG A 14 14.66 -14.44 -5.79
C ARG A 14 13.40 -13.98 -5.06
N TRP A 15 13.06 -14.62 -3.93
CA TRP A 15 11.84 -14.31 -3.16
C TRP A 15 12.06 -13.21 -2.13
N VAL A 16 13.26 -13.11 -1.56
CA VAL A 16 13.62 -12.04 -0.62
C VAL A 16 13.64 -10.69 -1.34
N ALA A 17 14.05 -10.66 -2.61
CA ALA A 17 13.97 -9.46 -3.45
C ALA A 17 12.51 -9.01 -3.68
N ALA A 18 11.56 -9.92 -3.93
CA ALA A 18 10.15 -9.57 -4.18
C ALA A 18 9.43 -8.99 -2.93
N LEU A 19 9.92 -9.30 -1.74
CA LEU A 19 9.33 -8.95 -0.45
C LEU A 19 9.97 -7.68 0.17
N LEU A 20 11.11 -7.24 -0.39
CA LEU A 20 11.89 -6.06 0.01
C LEU A 20 11.56 -4.79 -0.81
N LEU A 21 10.57 -4.86 -1.71
CA LEU A 21 10.30 -3.85 -2.74
C LEU A 21 9.39 -2.69 -2.33
N LEU A 22 9.03 -2.57 -1.05
CA LEU A 22 8.00 -1.62 -0.56
C LEU A 22 8.53 -0.29 -0.02
N THR A 23 9.78 0.11 -0.29
CA THR A 23 10.35 1.33 0.32
C THR A 23 11.26 2.10 -0.62
N GLN A 24 10.79 3.23 -1.14
CA GLN A 24 11.50 4.52 -1.35
C GLN A 24 10.99 5.23 -2.60
N CYS A 25 10.50 6.46 -2.47
CA CYS A 25 10.19 7.30 -3.61
C CYS A 25 10.65 8.75 -3.37
N SER A 26 10.60 9.54 -4.43
CA SER A 26 11.23 10.86 -4.59
C SER A 26 10.20 11.84 -5.19
N TRP A 27 10.48 13.15 -5.21
CA TRP A 27 10.08 14.19 -6.20
C TRP A 27 10.02 15.61 -5.54
N PRO A 28 10.04 16.72 -6.32
CA PRO A 28 10.61 18.01 -5.92
C PRO A 28 9.66 18.95 -5.19
N SER A 29 10.26 19.83 -4.40
CA SER A 29 9.62 20.84 -3.57
C SER A 29 8.86 21.90 -4.37
N GLY A 30 7.57 22.07 -4.06
CA GLY A 30 6.89 23.35 -4.27
C GLY A 30 5.37 23.27 -4.40
N PHE A 31 4.63 23.54 -3.30
CA PHE A 31 3.52 24.49 -3.35
C PHE A 31 3.09 24.94 -1.94
N VAL A 32 2.90 26.25 -1.76
CA VAL A 32 2.55 26.95 -0.51
C VAL A 32 1.25 27.73 -0.74
N GLY A 33 0.34 27.68 0.25
CA GLY A 33 -0.77 28.64 0.48
C GLY A 33 -2.15 28.14 0.03
N ARG A 34 -3.29 28.45 0.68
CA ARG A 34 -3.58 29.44 1.74
C ARG A 34 -5.02 29.22 2.30
N THR A 35 -5.20 29.62 3.57
CA THR A 35 -6.39 30.24 4.23
C THR A 35 -7.78 29.56 4.24
N GLY A 36 -8.11 28.98 5.40
CA GLY A 36 -9.02 29.57 6.41
C GLY A 36 -10.39 30.10 5.97
N LEU A 37 -11.42 29.27 6.10
CA LEU A 37 -12.83 29.68 6.23
C LEU A 37 -13.44 28.97 7.44
N ARG A 38 -14.05 29.75 8.33
CA ARG A 38 -14.69 29.30 9.58
C ARG A 38 -16.16 29.04 9.28
N ALA A 39 -16.57 27.77 9.29
CA ALA A 39 -17.95 27.35 9.06
C ALA A 39 -18.78 27.34 10.35
N THR A 40 -20.04 27.72 10.22
CA THR A 40 -21.10 27.73 11.25
C THR A 40 -21.64 26.31 11.49
N PRO A 41 -21.86 25.88 12.74
CA PRO A 41 -22.30 24.52 13.04
C PRO A 41 -23.83 24.44 13.21
N ALA A 42 -24.59 24.05 12.18
CA ALA A 42 -26.00 23.71 12.38
C ALA A 42 -26.61 22.70 11.38
N SER A 43 -25.92 22.30 10.30
CA SER A 43 -26.42 21.27 9.35
C SER A 43 -25.35 20.25 8.91
N ALA A 44 -24.25 20.14 9.67
CA ALA A 44 -23.05 19.43 9.25
C ALA A 44 -23.21 17.89 9.15
N GLY A 45 -24.16 17.30 9.89
CA GLY A 45 -24.32 15.85 9.94
C GLY A 45 -24.86 15.23 8.64
N GLU A 46 -25.80 15.90 7.96
CA GLU A 46 -26.45 15.34 6.77
C GLU A 46 -25.58 15.50 5.50
N ALA A 47 -24.84 16.61 5.41
CA ALA A 47 -23.88 16.83 4.33
C ALA A 47 -22.65 15.90 4.43
N ASP A 48 -22.19 15.56 5.63
CA ASP A 48 -21.03 14.67 5.85
C ASP A 48 -21.28 13.24 5.36
N VAL A 49 -22.48 12.70 5.62
CA VAL A 49 -22.89 11.37 5.14
C VAL A 49 -22.84 11.32 3.60
N SER A 50 -23.36 12.37 2.95
CA SER A 50 -23.39 12.46 1.48
C SER A 50 -21.99 12.42 0.85
N TYR A 51 -20.99 13.12 1.40
CA TYR A 51 -19.63 13.11 0.82
C TYR A 51 -18.90 11.78 0.99
N LYS A 52 -19.12 11.07 2.10
CA LYS A 52 -18.53 9.74 2.33
C LYS A 52 -19.10 8.69 1.41
N GLU A 53 -20.42 8.73 1.17
CA GLU A 53 -21.11 7.85 0.23
C GLU A 53 -20.64 8.10 -1.21
N GLU A 54 -20.53 9.37 -1.61
CA GLU A 54 -19.98 9.76 -2.91
C GLU A 54 -18.55 9.23 -3.09
N LEU A 55 -17.67 9.46 -2.10
CA LEU A 55 -16.30 8.95 -2.14
C LEU A 55 -16.27 7.42 -2.24
N GLN A 56 -17.11 6.71 -1.48
CA GLN A 56 -17.17 5.26 -1.54
C GLN A 56 -17.61 4.77 -2.92
N SER A 57 -18.64 5.39 -3.51
CA SER A 57 -19.09 5.08 -4.87
C SER A 57 -17.97 5.25 -5.90
N LEU A 58 -17.21 6.35 -5.83
CA LEU A 58 -16.06 6.60 -6.71
C LEU A 58 -14.92 5.59 -6.50
N CYS A 59 -14.68 5.16 -5.26
CA CYS A 59 -13.70 4.11 -4.98
C CYS A 59 -14.11 2.77 -5.60
N ASP A 60 -15.38 2.41 -5.47
CA ASP A 60 -15.94 1.16 -6.01
C ASP A 60 -15.94 1.17 -7.55
N GLU A 61 -16.31 2.29 -8.17
CA GLU A 61 -16.27 2.48 -9.64
C GLU A 61 -14.83 2.39 -10.17
N PHE A 62 -13.89 3.12 -9.56
CA PHE A 62 -12.47 3.07 -9.93
C PHE A 62 -11.93 1.63 -9.86
N ARG A 63 -12.27 0.90 -8.80
CA ARG A 63 -11.85 -0.49 -8.63
C ARG A 63 -12.46 -1.41 -9.69
N SER A 64 -13.76 -1.29 -9.97
CA SER A 64 -14.42 -2.09 -11.02
C SER A 64 -13.74 -1.89 -12.37
N LYS A 65 -13.49 -0.63 -12.75
CA LYS A 65 -12.82 -0.28 -14.02
C LYS A 65 -11.37 -0.77 -14.07
N GLN A 66 -10.66 -0.74 -12.95
CA GLN A 66 -9.31 -1.29 -12.86
C GLN A 66 -9.32 -2.82 -13.08
N GLU A 67 -10.30 -3.53 -12.51
CA GLU A 67 -10.47 -4.97 -12.67
C GLU A 67 -10.82 -5.32 -14.13
N GLU A 68 -11.77 -4.60 -14.76
CA GLU A 68 -12.11 -4.74 -16.18
C GLU A 68 -10.88 -4.55 -17.09
N MET A 69 -10.08 -3.51 -16.84
CA MET A 69 -8.86 -3.26 -17.61
C MET A 69 -7.87 -4.44 -17.50
N TRP A 70 -7.72 -5.02 -16.31
CA TRP A 70 -6.84 -6.17 -16.12
C TRP A 70 -7.30 -7.41 -16.86
N GLU A 71 -8.62 -7.64 -16.94
CA GLU A 71 -9.22 -8.74 -17.69
C GLU A 71 -8.97 -8.56 -19.20
N MET A 72 -9.22 -7.37 -19.74
CA MET A 72 -8.93 -7.05 -21.13
C MET A 72 -7.45 -7.26 -21.48
N MET A 73 -6.53 -6.84 -20.62
CA MET A 73 -5.09 -7.07 -20.82
C MET A 73 -4.74 -8.58 -20.83
N ASP A 74 -5.36 -9.38 -19.97
CA ASP A 74 -5.13 -10.83 -19.94
C ASP A 74 -5.63 -11.53 -21.22
N GLU A 75 -6.78 -11.11 -21.75
CA GLU A 75 -7.33 -11.62 -23.01
C GLU A 75 -6.46 -11.25 -24.22
N GLN A 76 -5.98 -10.00 -24.28
CA GLN A 76 -5.03 -9.55 -25.30
C GLN A 76 -3.72 -10.34 -25.23
N GLU A 77 -3.18 -10.57 -24.04
CA GLU A 77 -1.98 -11.40 -23.89
C GLU A 77 -2.19 -12.85 -24.33
N GLN A 78 -3.37 -13.43 -24.08
CA GLN A 78 -3.69 -14.81 -24.48
C GLN A 78 -3.85 -14.94 -26.00
N SER A 79 -4.52 -13.98 -26.65
CA SER A 79 -4.70 -13.96 -28.11
C SER A 79 -3.38 -13.72 -28.87
N GLN A 80 -2.44 -12.97 -28.30
CA GLN A 80 -1.09 -12.83 -28.88
C GLN A 80 -0.22 -14.08 -28.71
N LYS A 81 -0.41 -14.85 -27.64
CA LYS A 81 0.34 -16.11 -27.40
C LYS A 81 -0.10 -17.24 -28.33
N SER A 82 -1.34 -17.23 -28.83
CA SER A 82 -1.83 -18.24 -29.79
C SER A 82 -1.35 -17.99 -31.22
N SER A 83 -0.95 -16.75 -31.57
CA SER A 83 -0.53 -16.37 -32.92
C SER A 83 0.98 -16.35 -33.17
N LYS A 84 1.83 -16.34 -32.12
CA LYS A 84 3.29 -16.38 -32.24
C LYS A 84 3.88 -17.71 -31.78
N SER A 85 4.52 -18.43 -32.71
CA SER A 85 5.35 -19.60 -32.41
C SER A 85 6.42 -19.26 -31.37
N LYS A 86 6.85 -20.26 -30.58
CA LYS A 86 7.74 -20.22 -29.40
C LYS A 86 9.07 -19.45 -29.59
N GLY A 87 9.02 -18.14 -29.79
CA GLY A 87 10.14 -17.23 -29.51
C GLY A 87 10.17 -17.01 -28.00
N LYS A 88 11.23 -17.48 -27.33
CA LYS A 88 11.43 -17.29 -25.87
C LYS A 88 11.44 -15.79 -25.54
N SER A 89 10.29 -15.20 -25.21
CA SER A 89 10.23 -13.89 -24.57
C SER A 89 10.76 -14.03 -23.14
N LYS A 90 12.04 -13.74 -22.95
CA LYS A 90 12.64 -13.52 -21.64
C LYS A 90 12.29 -12.10 -21.16
N ALA A 91 11.01 -11.85 -20.97
CA ALA A 91 10.43 -10.66 -20.33
C ALA A 91 8.94 -11.03 -20.18
N SER A 92 8.27 -11.00 -19.04
CA SER A 92 8.43 -10.10 -17.92
C SER A 92 7.72 -10.71 -16.70
N LEU A 93 8.49 -11.32 -15.80
CA LEU A 93 8.06 -11.58 -14.42
C LEU A 93 8.85 -10.69 -13.44
N LEU A 94 9.60 -9.73 -14.02
CA LEU A 94 10.51 -8.80 -13.39
C LEU A 94 10.35 -7.36 -13.93
N GLN A 95 9.37 -7.04 -14.80
CA GLN A 95 8.84 -5.66 -14.84
C GLN A 95 7.95 -5.41 -13.61
N ALA A 96 8.50 -5.71 -12.44
CA ALA A 96 8.37 -4.82 -11.29
C ALA A 96 9.48 -3.75 -11.42
N GLU A 97 9.62 -3.21 -12.63
CA GLU A 97 10.26 -1.92 -12.90
C GLU A 97 9.19 -0.90 -12.51
N SER A 98 9.35 0.05 -11.60
CA SER A 98 10.56 0.64 -11.06
C SER A 98 10.38 0.99 -9.57
N PHE A 99 11.49 1.17 -8.88
CA PHE A 99 11.63 1.48 -7.46
C PHE A 99 11.21 2.92 -7.10
N ALA A 100 10.16 3.45 -7.75
CA ALA A 100 9.65 4.80 -7.53
C ALA A 100 8.16 4.72 -7.19
N ALA A 101 7.62 5.80 -6.61
CA ALA A 101 6.19 6.04 -6.45
C ALA A 101 5.61 6.19 -7.85
N GLN A 102 5.48 5.08 -8.54
CA GLN A 102 4.87 5.05 -9.84
C GLN A 102 3.39 5.02 -9.55
N ARG A 103 2.75 6.15 -9.83
CA ARG A 103 1.31 6.15 -10.03
C ARG A 103 1.01 5.15 -11.13
N VAL A 104 -0.10 4.44 -10.99
CA VAL A 104 -0.55 3.55 -12.05
C VAL A 104 -0.77 4.42 -13.30
N GLU A 105 -0.06 4.13 -14.38
CA GLU A 105 -0.38 4.66 -15.70
C GLU A 105 -1.65 3.94 -16.16
N LEU A 106 -2.74 4.69 -16.22
CA LEU A 106 -4.03 4.17 -16.60
C LEU A 106 -4.44 4.82 -17.92
N GLY A 107 -5.28 4.14 -18.71
CA GLY A 107 -5.92 4.79 -19.87
C GLY A 107 -6.70 6.05 -19.43
N GLU A 108 -7.00 6.93 -20.37
CA GLU A 108 -7.59 8.26 -20.11
C GLU A 108 -8.84 8.20 -19.19
N GLU A 109 -9.70 7.20 -19.36
CA GLU A 109 -10.90 7.00 -18.55
C GLU A 109 -10.59 6.74 -17.07
N LEU A 110 -9.65 5.84 -16.79
CA LEU A 110 -9.26 5.50 -15.42
C LEU A 110 -8.45 6.63 -14.76
N ASP A 111 -7.70 7.38 -15.56
CA ASP A 111 -7.01 8.60 -15.11
C ASP A 111 -8.02 9.69 -14.70
N ALA A 112 -9.11 9.85 -15.45
CA ALA A 112 -10.21 10.75 -15.09
C ALA A 112 -10.91 10.31 -13.80
N LEU A 113 -11.21 9.02 -13.65
CA LEU A 113 -11.80 8.46 -12.44
C LEU A 113 -10.88 8.65 -11.22
N ARG A 114 -9.58 8.34 -11.35
CA ARG A 114 -8.59 8.58 -10.29
C ARG A 114 -8.63 10.02 -9.82
N ASN A 115 -8.60 10.98 -10.75
CA ASN A 115 -8.60 12.40 -10.43
C ASN A 115 -9.92 12.82 -9.75
N GLY A 116 -11.06 12.29 -10.20
CA GLY A 116 -12.36 12.48 -9.54
C GLY A 116 -12.37 11.96 -8.11
N THR A 117 -11.84 10.76 -7.88
CA THR A 117 -11.71 10.18 -6.53
C THR A 117 -10.79 11.02 -5.64
N ILE A 118 -9.67 11.53 -6.16
CA ILE A 118 -8.77 12.43 -5.39
C ILE A 118 -9.49 13.72 -4.99
N GLN A 119 -10.27 14.32 -5.88
CA GLN A 119 -11.06 15.52 -5.53
C GLN A 119 -12.10 15.23 -4.45
N ALA A 120 -12.76 14.06 -4.49
CA ALA A 120 -13.67 13.63 -3.43
C ALA A 120 -12.92 13.40 -2.10
N ILE A 121 -11.73 12.80 -2.14
CA ILE A 121 -10.85 12.63 -0.97
C ILE A 121 -10.55 13.97 -0.31
N GLU A 122 -10.17 14.99 -1.09
CA GLU A 122 -9.84 16.32 -0.57
C GLU A 122 -11.05 17.00 0.08
N ARG A 123 -12.24 16.85 -0.51
CA ARG A 123 -13.49 17.34 0.10
C ARG A 123 -13.78 16.67 1.44
N VAL A 124 -13.65 15.35 1.54
CA VAL A 124 -13.83 14.61 2.81
C VAL A 124 -12.75 15.00 3.82
N ALA A 125 -11.50 15.10 3.41
CA ALA A 125 -10.38 15.49 4.27
C ALA A 125 -10.56 16.88 4.91
N ALA A 126 -11.19 17.82 4.20
CA ALA A 126 -11.52 19.14 4.74
C ALA A 126 -12.51 19.10 5.92
N GLN A 127 -13.25 18.00 6.08
CA GLN A 127 -14.24 17.77 7.15
C GLN A 127 -13.72 16.84 8.25
N ASN A 128 -12.40 16.66 8.39
CA ASN A 128 -11.83 15.72 9.37
C ASN A 128 -12.32 16.02 10.80
N PRO A 129 -13.07 15.10 11.45
CA PRO A 129 -13.62 15.33 12.78
C PRO A 129 -12.55 15.25 13.88
N ASN A 130 -11.39 14.65 13.59
CA ASN A 130 -10.34 14.43 14.57
C ASN A 130 -9.15 15.37 14.35
N SER A 131 -9.00 16.36 15.25
CA SER A 131 -7.91 17.33 15.20
C SER A 131 -6.56 16.80 15.69
N ALA A 132 -6.50 15.59 16.27
CA ALA A 132 -5.27 14.97 16.76
C ALA A 132 -5.33 13.43 16.66
N PRO A 133 -5.38 12.89 15.43
CA PRO A 133 -5.70 11.48 15.19
C PRO A 133 -4.64 10.48 15.69
N LEU A 134 -3.43 10.95 16.00
CA LEU A 134 -2.35 10.12 16.54
C LEU A 134 -2.26 10.11 18.07
N LYS A 135 -3.14 10.82 18.79
CA LYS A 135 -3.23 10.66 20.25
C LYS A 135 -3.47 9.20 20.60
N GLY A 136 -2.78 8.72 21.63
CA GLY A 136 -2.78 7.32 22.06
C GLY A 136 -1.76 6.43 21.34
N TRP A 137 -1.21 6.82 20.18
CA TRP A 137 -0.22 6.01 19.47
C TRP A 137 1.04 5.79 20.33
N ARG A 138 1.24 4.58 20.85
CA ARG A 138 2.26 4.29 21.89
C ARG A 138 2.25 5.29 23.06
N GLY A 139 1.07 5.72 23.48
CA GLY A 139 0.91 6.73 24.55
C GLY A 139 1.21 8.17 24.11
N PHE A 140 1.34 8.44 22.82
CA PHE A 140 1.57 9.79 22.29
C PHE A 140 0.46 10.74 22.75
N GLY A 141 0.86 11.94 23.22
CA GLY A 141 -0.06 12.92 23.78
C GLY A 141 -0.60 12.57 25.17
N GLY A 142 -0.05 11.56 25.86
CA GLY A 142 -0.47 11.16 27.22
C GLY A 142 -1.82 10.46 27.30
N VAL A 143 -2.36 10.05 26.14
CA VAL A 143 -3.65 9.34 26.00
C VAL A 143 -3.40 7.83 25.97
N GLN A 144 -4.35 7.03 26.47
CA GLN A 144 -4.22 5.57 26.45
C GLN A 144 -4.23 5.02 25.01
N PRO A 145 -3.43 3.99 24.68
CA PRO A 145 -3.43 3.43 23.32
C PRO A 145 -4.76 2.86 22.83
N SER A 146 -5.60 2.37 23.76
CA SER A 146 -6.96 1.90 23.46
C SER A 146 -7.88 2.99 22.92
N GLU A 147 -7.57 4.27 23.21
CA GLU A 147 -8.32 5.44 22.73
C GLU A 147 -7.77 5.98 21.40
N CYS A 148 -6.73 5.36 20.83
CA CYS A 148 -6.18 5.79 19.55
C CYS A 148 -7.17 5.50 18.41
N ALA A 149 -7.58 6.54 17.69
CA ALA A 149 -8.55 6.44 16.60
C ALA A 149 -8.12 5.47 15.48
N LEU A 150 -6.82 5.23 15.31
CA LEU A 150 -6.30 4.30 14.31
C LEU A 150 -6.41 2.83 14.71
N ASN A 151 -6.54 2.50 16.00
CA ASN A 151 -6.47 1.12 16.47
C ASN A 151 -7.57 0.27 15.84
N GLY A 152 -7.27 -0.95 15.36
CA GLY A 152 -8.26 -1.85 14.75
C GLY A 152 -7.88 -2.33 13.35
N THR A 153 -8.86 -2.88 12.62
CA THR A 153 -8.65 -3.48 11.30
C THR A 153 -9.28 -2.64 10.19
N TRP A 154 -8.51 -2.40 9.12
CA TRP A 154 -8.86 -1.47 8.05
C TRP A 154 -8.70 -2.12 6.68
N LYS A 155 -9.78 -2.18 5.89
CA LYS A 155 -9.77 -2.68 4.51
C LYS A 155 -9.43 -1.56 3.54
N LEU A 156 -8.49 -1.80 2.63
CA LEU A 156 -8.18 -0.87 1.55
C LEU A 156 -9.32 -0.86 0.52
N ILE A 157 -9.85 0.33 0.22
CA ILE A 157 -10.90 0.50 -0.80
C ILE A 157 -10.43 1.33 -1.99
N PHE A 158 -9.44 2.20 -1.83
CA PHE A 158 -8.82 2.94 -2.93
C PHE A 158 -7.35 3.26 -2.66
N THR A 159 -6.55 3.24 -3.72
CA THR A 159 -5.20 3.80 -3.75
C THR A 159 -4.76 4.09 -5.19
N ASP A 160 -3.95 5.12 -5.38
CA ASP A 160 -3.25 5.41 -6.65
C ASP A 160 -1.82 4.85 -6.67
N ALA A 161 -1.40 4.15 -5.61
CA ALA A 161 -0.11 3.49 -5.50
C ALA A 161 -0.12 2.15 -6.26
N ALA A 162 0.73 2.00 -7.28
CA ALA A 162 0.75 0.80 -8.11
C ALA A 162 1.10 -0.48 -7.33
N ASP A 163 1.99 -0.38 -6.34
CA ASP A 163 2.47 -1.49 -5.51
C ASP A 163 1.44 -1.99 -4.50
N ALA A 164 0.36 -1.25 -4.28
CA ALA A 164 -0.74 -1.61 -3.39
C ALA A 164 -1.94 -2.26 -4.11
N THR A 165 -1.83 -2.46 -5.44
CA THR A 165 -2.87 -3.11 -6.26
C THR A 165 -2.47 -4.55 -6.58
N PHE A 166 -3.44 -5.48 -6.52
CA PHE A 166 -3.18 -6.91 -6.71
C PHE A 166 -4.08 -7.48 -7.81
N LYS A 167 -3.49 -7.66 -9.01
CA LYS A 167 -4.12 -8.43 -10.08
C LYS A 167 -4.31 -9.89 -9.66
N LYS A 168 -5.44 -10.49 -10.07
CA LYS A 168 -5.73 -11.92 -9.86
C LYS A 168 -4.59 -12.75 -10.45
N SER A 169 -4.16 -13.76 -9.70
CA SER A 169 -3.03 -14.62 -10.10
C SER A 169 -3.37 -16.09 -9.93
N LYS A 170 -2.41 -16.99 -10.21
CA LYS A 170 -2.53 -18.42 -9.87
C LYS A 170 -2.82 -18.67 -8.39
N ARG A 171 -2.56 -17.69 -7.52
CA ARG A 171 -2.86 -17.74 -6.08
C ARG A 171 -4.31 -17.33 -5.77
N GLY A 172 -5.13 -17.04 -6.78
CA GLY A 172 -6.47 -16.50 -6.62
C GLY A 172 -6.46 -14.98 -6.47
N SER A 173 -7.61 -14.45 -6.03
CA SER A 173 -7.77 -13.05 -5.66
C SER A 173 -7.06 -12.78 -4.33
N ALA A 174 -6.52 -11.58 -4.19
CA ALA A 174 -5.88 -11.13 -2.96
C ALA A 174 -6.87 -10.26 -2.16
N ASN A 175 -7.09 -10.61 -0.90
CA ASN A 175 -7.77 -9.77 0.07
C ASN A 175 -6.73 -8.98 0.84
N THR A 176 -6.81 -7.67 0.79
CA THR A 176 -5.88 -6.76 1.46
C THR A 176 -6.57 -5.98 2.57
N PHE A 177 -5.92 -5.92 3.72
CA PHE A 177 -6.35 -5.12 4.87
C PHE A 177 -5.13 -4.79 5.73
N GLN A 178 -5.29 -3.90 6.70
CA GLN A 178 -4.26 -3.50 7.63
C GLN A 178 -4.77 -3.70 9.05
N GLU A 179 -4.04 -4.46 9.85
CA GLU A 179 -4.25 -4.50 11.30
C GLU A 179 -3.35 -3.42 11.93
N ILE A 180 -3.94 -2.57 12.74
CA ILE A 180 -3.24 -1.49 13.43
C ILE A 180 -3.33 -1.76 14.92
N ASP A 181 -2.15 -1.89 15.53
CA ASP A 181 -1.97 -2.05 16.96
C ASP A 181 -1.29 -0.78 17.47
N ALA A 182 -2.08 0.13 18.05
CA ALA A 182 -1.59 1.41 18.53
C ALA A 182 -0.71 1.28 19.78
N GLU A 183 -0.92 0.24 20.58
CA GLU A 183 -0.15 -0.01 21.81
C GLU A 183 1.28 -0.45 21.46
N ALA A 184 1.40 -1.46 20.60
CA ALA A 184 2.69 -1.94 20.14
C ALA A 184 3.29 -1.04 19.03
N GLY A 185 2.48 -0.14 18.45
CA GLY A 185 2.84 0.77 17.36
C GLY A 185 3.16 0.05 16.05
N TRP A 186 2.34 -0.93 15.69
CA TRP A 186 2.45 -1.68 14.45
C TRP A 186 1.35 -1.31 13.46
N PHE A 187 1.76 -1.09 12.22
CA PHE A 187 0.93 -1.23 11.04
C PHE A 187 1.28 -2.58 10.39
N ILE A 188 0.34 -3.51 10.39
CA ILE A 188 0.53 -4.85 9.83
C ILE A 188 -0.27 -4.92 8.53
N ASN A 189 0.41 -4.83 7.39
CA ASN A 189 -0.25 -5.00 6.10
C ASN A 189 -0.50 -6.49 5.86
N CYS A 190 -1.77 -6.86 5.75
CA CYS A 190 -2.26 -8.22 5.60
C CYS A 190 -2.67 -8.47 4.15
N VAL A 191 -2.11 -9.51 3.55
CA VAL A 191 -2.51 -9.99 2.22
C VAL A 191 -2.84 -11.46 2.32
N ASP A 192 -4.08 -11.82 2.00
CA ASP A 192 -4.58 -13.19 2.02
C ASP A 192 -5.04 -13.64 0.64
N PHE A 193 -4.64 -14.86 0.25
CA PHE A 193 -4.90 -15.42 -1.07
C PHE A 193 -6.06 -16.43 -1.03
N SER A 194 -7.05 -16.22 -1.90
CA SER A 194 -8.29 -17.02 -1.90
C SER A 194 -8.12 -18.45 -2.40
N ASN A 195 -7.13 -18.75 -3.26
CA ASN A 195 -6.96 -20.11 -3.80
C ASN A 195 -6.50 -21.08 -2.70
N PRO A 196 -7.30 -22.09 -2.30
CA PRO A 196 -6.92 -23.05 -1.26
C PRO A 196 -5.76 -23.97 -1.69
N GLU A 197 -5.57 -24.19 -2.98
CA GLU A 197 -4.51 -25.04 -3.53
C GLU A 197 -3.13 -24.35 -3.53
N SER A 198 -3.10 -23.02 -3.37
CA SER A 198 -1.84 -22.28 -3.26
C SER A 198 -1.08 -22.71 -1.99
N LYS A 199 0.22 -23.01 -2.13
CA LYS A 199 1.10 -23.29 -0.98
C LYS A 199 1.24 -22.11 -0.02
N LEU A 200 1.02 -20.89 -0.52
CA LEU A 200 1.06 -19.65 0.26
C LEU A 200 -0.38 -19.23 0.54
N ARG A 201 -0.73 -19.14 1.83
CA ARG A 201 -2.02 -18.62 2.31
C ARG A 201 -2.06 -17.10 2.24
N GLY A 202 -0.94 -16.45 2.55
CA GLY A 202 -0.87 -14.99 2.62
C GLY A 202 0.47 -14.53 3.18
N PHE A 203 0.60 -13.24 3.44
CA PHE A 203 1.73 -12.68 4.16
C PHE A 203 1.31 -11.48 5.02
N ARG A 204 2.16 -11.13 5.98
CA ARG A 204 2.01 -9.98 6.88
C ARG A 204 3.29 -9.15 6.85
N VAL A 205 3.20 -7.89 6.47
CA VAL A 205 4.33 -6.95 6.51
C VAL A 205 4.22 -6.13 7.78
N PHE A 206 5.16 -6.30 8.70
CA PHE A 206 5.20 -5.56 9.95
C PHE A 206 5.97 -4.26 9.73
N VAL A 207 5.25 -3.16 9.89
CA VAL A 207 5.78 -1.80 9.76
C VAL A 207 5.59 -1.11 11.11
N GLU A 208 6.69 -0.73 11.73
CA GLU A 208 6.65 0.08 12.95
C GLU A 208 6.33 1.52 12.60
N GLY A 209 5.43 2.13 13.37
CA GLY A 209 5.09 3.53 13.22
C GLY A 209 5.67 4.40 14.33
N ARG A 210 6.23 5.55 13.96
CA ARG A 210 6.64 6.59 14.90
C ARG A 210 5.87 7.88 14.59
N ALA A 211 5.06 8.34 15.55
CA ALA A 211 4.42 9.64 15.44
C ALA A 211 5.47 10.75 15.40
N LEU A 212 5.40 11.61 14.39
CA LEU A 212 6.24 12.81 14.25
C LEU A 212 5.53 14.05 14.81
N ASN A 213 4.21 14.09 14.67
CA ASN A 213 3.30 15.10 15.24
C ASN A 213 1.88 14.49 15.31
N ASP A 214 0.85 15.32 15.45
CA ASP A 214 -0.55 14.88 15.56
C ASP A 214 -1.10 14.18 14.30
N PHE A 215 -0.50 14.42 13.12
CA PHE A 215 -1.00 13.92 11.84
C PHE A 215 0.00 13.07 11.05
N GLU A 216 1.30 13.16 11.34
CA GLU A 216 2.33 12.51 10.54
C GLU A 216 2.98 11.33 11.28
N VAL A 217 3.20 10.25 10.53
CA VAL A 217 3.84 9.02 11.00
C VAL A 217 5.01 8.67 10.10
N GLU A 218 6.18 8.44 10.69
CA GLU A 218 7.31 7.77 10.05
C GLU A 218 7.11 6.24 10.13
N LEU A 219 7.41 5.55 9.03
CA LEU A 219 7.25 4.11 8.87
C LEU A 219 8.59 3.40 8.76
N ILE A 220 8.76 2.36 9.56
CA ILE A 220 9.97 1.53 9.59
C ILE A 220 9.60 0.08 9.34
N PHE A 221 9.97 -0.44 8.18
CA PHE A 221 9.71 -1.82 7.80
C PHE A 221 10.64 -2.76 8.58
N ARG A 222 10.06 -3.70 9.33
CA ARG A 222 10.82 -4.56 10.27
C ARG A 222 10.95 -6.00 9.80
N LYS A 223 9.85 -6.61 9.38
CA LYS A 223 9.83 -8.03 8.99
C LYS A 223 8.64 -8.34 8.11
N VAL A 224 8.73 -9.44 7.37
CA VAL A 224 7.61 -10.02 6.65
C VAL A 224 7.43 -11.45 7.07
N ARG A 225 6.18 -11.80 7.34
CA ARG A 225 5.75 -13.10 7.84
C ARG A 225 4.93 -13.79 6.76
N LEU A 226 5.49 -14.82 6.16
CA LEU A 226 4.84 -15.62 5.12
C LEU A 226 3.99 -16.70 5.79
N LEU A 227 2.70 -16.73 5.47
CA LEU A 227 1.74 -17.72 5.95
C LEU A 227 1.60 -18.82 4.91
N ARG A 228 1.98 -20.05 5.24
CA ARG A 228 2.00 -21.19 4.33
C ARG A 228 0.95 -22.23 4.71
N ARG A 229 0.40 -22.92 3.71
CA ARG A 229 -0.42 -24.12 3.90
C ARG A 229 0.49 -25.34 4.02
N SER A 230 1.34 -25.35 5.04
CA SER A 230 2.33 -26.41 5.31
C SER A 230 2.14 -26.93 6.72
N ARG A 231 2.10 -28.26 6.90
CA ARG A 231 2.01 -28.88 8.23
C ARG A 231 3.27 -28.70 9.07
N PHE A 232 4.45 -28.66 8.44
CA PHE A 232 5.74 -28.63 9.14
C PHE A 232 6.34 -27.23 9.30
N LEU A 233 5.93 -26.27 8.47
CA LEU A 233 6.44 -24.90 8.52
C LEU A 233 5.34 -23.93 8.09
N PRO A 234 4.30 -23.74 8.94
CA PRO A 234 3.13 -22.93 8.61
C PRO A 234 3.47 -21.44 8.50
N GLU A 235 4.58 -21.00 9.10
CA GLU A 235 5.01 -19.62 9.10
C GLU A 235 6.52 -19.51 8.80
N ILE A 236 6.91 -18.51 8.01
CA ILE A 236 8.31 -18.10 7.84
C ILE A 236 8.40 -16.60 8.06
N THR A 237 9.18 -16.17 9.05
CA THR A 237 9.47 -14.76 9.29
C THR A 237 10.82 -14.39 8.69
N ILE A 238 10.83 -13.38 7.82
CA ILE A 238 12.01 -12.85 7.16
C ILE A 238 12.23 -11.42 7.70
N PRO A 239 13.31 -11.16 8.45
CA PRO A 239 13.64 -9.80 8.87
C PRO A 239 14.00 -8.95 7.65
N LEU A 240 13.51 -7.72 7.62
CA LEU A 240 13.90 -6.75 6.61
C LEU A 240 15.13 -5.99 7.10
N PRO A 241 16.08 -5.66 6.22
CA PRO A 241 17.25 -4.91 6.62
C PRO A 241 16.85 -3.48 6.99
N GLY A 242 17.57 -2.89 7.93
CA GLY A 242 17.23 -1.57 8.45
C GLY A 242 17.23 -0.46 7.36
N PRO A 243 16.54 0.67 7.62
CA PRO A 243 16.37 1.75 6.65
C PRO A 243 17.69 2.26 6.05
N GLY A 244 18.75 2.35 6.87
CA GLY A 244 20.07 2.79 6.41
C GLY A 244 20.70 1.84 5.39
N PHE A 245 20.45 0.54 5.49
CA PHE A 245 20.94 -0.44 4.52
C PHE A 245 20.13 -0.42 3.22
N LEU A 246 18.80 -0.29 3.33
CA LEU A 246 17.92 -0.13 2.16
C LEU A 246 18.28 1.12 1.34
N ARG A 247 18.57 2.26 2.00
CA ARG A 247 19.03 3.49 1.34
C ARG A 247 20.40 3.32 0.66
N LYS A 248 21.29 2.47 1.19
CA LYS A 248 22.60 2.18 0.57
C LYS A 248 22.41 1.33 -0.69
N ILE A 249 21.56 0.31 -0.62
CA ILE A 249 21.23 -0.56 -1.75
C ILE A 249 20.56 0.24 -2.87
N GLY A 250 19.56 1.06 -2.54
CA GLY A 250 18.86 1.91 -3.50
C GLY A 250 19.83 2.81 -4.27
N ARG A 251 20.72 3.51 -3.56
CA ARG A 251 21.77 4.34 -4.17
C ARG A 251 22.72 3.54 -5.07
N LEU A 252 23.07 2.31 -4.71
CA LEU A 252 23.94 1.46 -5.53
C LEU A 252 23.25 1.03 -6.84
N PHE A 253 21.96 0.69 -6.79
CA PHE A 253 21.18 0.33 -7.97
C PHE A 253 20.88 1.53 -8.87
N ALA A 254 20.54 2.68 -8.28
CA ALA A 254 20.35 3.96 -8.97
C ALA A 254 21.57 4.33 -9.83
N ARG A 255 22.76 4.30 -9.20
CA ARG A 255 24.04 4.57 -9.87
C ARG A 255 24.32 3.63 -11.04
N ARG A 256 23.88 2.37 -10.97
CA ARG A 256 24.07 1.39 -12.06
C ARG A 256 23.09 1.57 -13.21
N LYS A 257 21.91 2.12 -12.96
CA LYS A 257 20.88 2.35 -13.99
C LYS A 257 20.88 3.77 -14.57
N GLY A 258 21.79 4.64 -14.14
CA GLY A 258 21.85 6.03 -14.60
C GLY A 258 20.65 6.87 -14.17
N GLY A 259 19.84 6.37 -13.23
CA GLY A 259 18.68 7.07 -12.71
C GLY A 259 19.03 7.87 -11.47
N GLU A 260 18.57 9.12 -11.41
CA GLU A 260 18.57 9.92 -10.19
C GLU A 260 17.50 9.35 -9.25
N VAL A 261 17.91 8.84 -8.09
CA VAL A 261 16.99 8.45 -7.03
C VAL A 261 17.12 9.53 -5.97
N ASN A 262 16.11 10.39 -5.85
CA ASN A 262 16.02 11.47 -4.85
C ASN A 262 15.13 11.02 -3.69
N PRO A 263 15.49 9.97 -2.92
CA PRO A 263 14.60 9.45 -1.89
C PRO A 263 14.13 10.63 -1.03
N SER A 264 12.82 10.74 -0.79
CA SER A 264 12.30 11.84 0.01
C SER A 264 13.14 11.90 1.28
N ASP A 265 13.68 13.08 1.59
CA ASP A 265 14.58 13.24 2.74
C ASP A 265 13.88 12.82 4.04
N ARG A 266 12.54 12.86 4.02
CA ARG A 266 11.62 12.48 5.09
C ARG A 266 11.51 10.96 5.31
N GLY A 267 11.91 10.13 4.34
CA GLY A 267 11.80 8.68 4.43
C GLY A 267 10.38 8.15 4.16
N ALA A 268 10.13 6.89 4.54
CA ALA A 268 8.80 6.30 4.41
C ALA A 268 7.90 6.83 5.52
N GLY A 269 6.70 7.27 5.17
CA GLY A 269 5.75 7.82 6.12
C GLY A 269 4.48 8.29 5.45
N PHE A 270 3.52 8.75 6.25
CA PHE A 270 2.29 9.34 5.75
C PHE A 270 1.79 10.45 6.65
N LYS A 271 0.96 11.31 6.09
CA LYS A 271 0.11 12.29 6.76
C LYS A 271 -1.33 11.78 6.76
N LEU A 272 -1.95 11.72 7.93
CA LEU A 272 -3.38 11.49 8.07
C LEU A 272 -4.14 12.73 7.61
N LEU A 273 -5.09 12.51 6.72
CA LEU A 273 -5.97 13.56 6.22
C LEU A 273 -7.34 13.49 6.90
N TYR A 274 -7.82 12.29 7.16
CA TYR A 274 -9.13 12.03 7.75
C TYR A 274 -9.11 10.76 8.58
N VAL A 275 -9.77 10.75 9.74
CA VAL A 275 -10.13 9.52 10.43
C VAL A 275 -11.40 9.71 11.26
N ASP A 276 -12.33 8.77 11.12
CA ASP A 276 -13.46 8.60 12.01
C ASP A 276 -13.62 7.11 12.40
N GLU A 277 -14.81 6.74 12.89
CA GLU A 277 -15.11 5.36 13.26
C GLU A 277 -15.06 4.38 12.08
N ASN A 278 -15.34 4.82 10.85
CA ASN A 278 -15.57 3.94 9.71
C ASN A 278 -14.59 4.14 8.55
N LEU A 279 -13.95 5.29 8.45
CA LEU A 279 -13.17 5.74 7.31
C LEU A 279 -11.84 6.34 7.76
N ARG A 280 -10.77 5.98 7.06
CA ARG A 280 -9.44 6.56 7.22
C ARG A 280 -8.88 6.93 5.86
N ILE A 281 -8.34 8.14 5.78
CA ILE A 281 -7.65 8.65 4.60
C ILE A 281 -6.26 9.12 5.02
N HIS A 282 -5.25 8.68 4.29
CA HIS A 282 -3.90 9.21 4.43
C HIS A 282 -3.23 9.42 3.08
N GLN A 283 -2.26 10.33 3.08
CA GLN A 283 -1.37 10.59 1.96
C GLN A 283 0.05 10.22 2.37
N THR A 284 0.74 9.40 1.59
CA THR A 284 2.17 9.11 1.85
C THR A 284 3.00 10.38 1.69
N PHE A 285 4.22 10.39 2.24
CA PHE A 285 5.16 11.50 1.98
C PHE A 285 5.54 11.63 0.50
N ASP A 286 5.22 10.63 -0.31
CA ASP A 286 5.41 10.61 -1.76
C ASP A 286 4.14 11.05 -2.53
N GLY A 287 3.09 11.50 -1.82
CA GLY A 287 1.89 12.07 -2.43
C GLY A 287 0.85 11.06 -2.92
N LEU A 288 0.99 9.78 -2.57
CA LEU A 288 0.04 8.73 -2.91
C LEU A 288 -1.08 8.66 -1.87
N TYR A 289 -2.32 8.49 -2.33
CA TYR A 289 -3.51 8.45 -1.48
C TYR A 289 -3.91 7.02 -1.15
N PHE A 290 -4.43 6.85 0.06
CA PHE A 290 -4.97 5.60 0.56
C PHE A 290 -6.26 5.88 1.31
N VAL A 291 -7.34 5.22 0.88
CA VAL A 291 -8.65 5.26 1.53
C VAL A 291 -8.96 3.87 2.06
N GLN A 292 -9.30 3.80 3.34
CA GLN A 292 -9.56 2.56 4.04
C GLN A 292 -10.85 2.63 4.83
N LYS A 293 -11.60 1.53 4.83
CA LYS A 293 -12.82 1.35 5.63
C LYS A 293 -12.54 0.44 6.81
N ARG A 294 -13.06 0.76 8.00
CA ARG A 294 -12.93 -0.12 9.16
C ARG A 294 -13.68 -1.42 8.91
N LEU A 295 -13.08 -2.55 9.29
CA LEU A 295 -13.77 -3.84 9.38
C LEU A 295 -14.42 -3.95 10.76
N ALA A 296 -15.72 -4.20 10.78
CA ALA A 296 -16.51 -4.41 11.99
C ALA A 296 -16.08 -5.69 12.73
#